data_AF-K7YYT1-F1
#
_entry.id   AF-K7YYT1-F1
#
_cell.length_a   1.000
_cell.length_b   1.000
_cell.length_c   1.000
_cell.angle_alpha   90.00
_cell.angle_beta   90.00
_cell.angle_gamma   90.00
#
_symmetry.space_group_name_H-M   'P 1'
#
loop_
_entity.id
_entity.type
_entity.pdbx_description
1 polymer ?
#
loop_
_entity_poly.entity_id
_entity_poly.type
_entity_poly.pdbx_seq_one_letter_code
_entity_poly.pdbx_strand_id
1 'polypeptide(L)'
;WVLTVPLMCLEFYLILKVAGAKQSLLWKMIVYSLIMLVTGYFGEVVDPSNAALWGFASGAAYFLIVYEIWIGEAAKLAKAAGGNTLAAHKILCWFVLV
;
A
#
# COMPACT_ATOMS: atom_id res chain seq x y z
N TRP A 1 1.46 -13.14 -4.55
CA TRP A 1 1.23 -11.84 -3.89
C TRP A 1 0.29 -10.91 -4.67
N VAL A 2 0.10 -11.14 -5.98
CA VAL A 2 -0.80 -10.34 -6.85
C VAL A 2 -2.26 -10.31 -6.40
N LEU A 3 -2.75 -11.33 -5.68
CA LEU A 3 -4.11 -11.33 -5.15
C LEU A 3 -4.18 -10.84 -3.70
N THR A 4 -3.20 -11.19 -2.87
CA THR A 4 -3.23 -10.90 -1.43
C THR A 4 -2.91 -9.43 -1.11
N VAL A 5 -1.92 -8.83 -1.78
CA VAL A 5 -1.52 -7.44 -1.52
C VAL A 5 -2.61 -6.44 -1.93
N PRO A 6 -3.23 -6.54 -3.12
CA PRO A 6 -4.33 -5.64 -3.48
C PRO A 6 -5.58 -5.85 -2.63
N LEU A 7 -5.85 -7.09 -2.19
CA LEU A 7 -6.98 -7.38 -1.31
C LEU A 7 -6.80 -6.73 0.07
N MET A 8 -5.60 -6.75 0.65
CA MET A 8 -5.31 -6.02 1.90
C MET A 8 -5.47 -4.50 1.74
N CYS A 9 -5.03 -3.92 0.61
CA CYS A 9 -5.26 -2.50 0.31
C CYS A 9 -6.76 -2.18 0.18
N LEU A 10 -7.57 -3.11 -0.35
CA LEU A 10 -9.02 -2.98 -0.43
C LEU A 10 -9.68 -3.04 0.95
N GLU A 11 -9.29 -3.97 1.82
CA GLU A 11 -9.78 -4.06 3.20
C GLU A 11 -9.50 -2.78 3.99
N PHE A 12 -8.28 -2.25 3.86
CA PHE A 12 -7.89 -0.98 4.46
C PHE A 12 -8.74 0.19 3.94
N TYR A 13 -8.97 0.24 2.63
CA TYR A 13 -9.87 1.24 2.05
C TYR A 13 -11.29 1.10 2.58
N LEU A 14 -11.84 -0.11 2.73
CA LEU A 14 -13.20 -0.31 3.23
C LEU A 14 -13.37 0.20 4.66
N ILE A 15 -12.34 0.04 5.51
CA ILE A 15 -12.32 0.61 6.86
C ILE A 15 -12.31 2.15 6.80
N LEU A 16 -11.48 2.74 5.94
CA LEU A 16 -11.40 4.19 5.78
C LEU A 16 -12.57 4.79 4.98
N LYS A 17 -13.30 3.98 4.21
CA LYS A 17 -14.46 4.42 3.43
C LYS A 17 -15.58 4.91 4.35
N VAL A 18 -15.79 4.23 5.48
CA VAL A 18 -16.72 4.66 6.53
C VAL A 18 -16.30 6.01 7.14
N ALA A 19 -15.01 6.33 7.07
CA ALA A 19 -14.42 7.60 7.49
C ALA A 19 -14.37 8.68 6.39
N GLY A 20 -14.93 8.43 5.20
CA GLY A 20 -14.96 9.39 4.09
C GLY A 20 -13.82 9.26 3.07
N ALA A 21 -13.13 8.12 3.01
CA ALA A 21 -12.09 7.89 2.01
C ALA A 21 -12.63 7.89 0.57
N LYS A 22 -11.97 8.67 -0.29
CA LYS A 22 -12.27 8.74 -1.72
C LYS A 22 -11.78 7.49 -2.45
N GLN A 23 -12.52 7.08 -3.48
CA GLN A 23 -12.15 5.96 -4.34
C GLN A 23 -10.79 6.17 -5.04
N SER A 24 -10.32 7.41 -5.17
CA SER A 24 -8.99 7.74 -5.71
C SER A 24 -7.85 7.17 -4.86
N LEU A 25 -8.01 7.13 -3.53
CA LEU A 25 -7.02 6.54 -2.63
C LEU A 25 -6.89 5.03 -2.85
N LEU A 26 -8.02 4.33 -3.01
CA LEU A 26 -8.04 2.90 -3.33
C LEU A 26 -7.27 2.60 -4.61
N TRP A 27 -7.59 3.32 -5.69
CA TRP A 27 -6.95 3.11 -6.99
C TRP A 27 -5.46 3.43 -6.94
N LYS A 28 -5.05 4.49 -6.22
CA LYS A 28 -3.62 4.77 -5.98
C LYS A 28 -2.91 3.59 -5.31
N MET A 29 -3.47 3.06 -4.22
CA MET A 29 -2.85 1.96 -3.47
C MET A 29 -2.78 0.66 -4.30
N ILE A 30 -3.83 0.36 -5.08
CA ILE A 30 -3.83 -0.78 -6.01
C ILE A 30 -2.75 -0.60 -7.09
N VAL A 31 -2.66 0.58 -7.71
CA VAL A 31 -1.67 0.86 -8.76
C VAL A 31 -0.25 0.74 -8.20
N TYR A 32 0.04 1.32 -7.03
CA TYR A 32 1.35 1.17 -6.41
C TYR A 32 1.69 -0.29 -6.09
N SER A 33 0.72 -1.07 -5.59
CA SER A 33 0.93 -2.51 -5.32
C SER A 33 1.20 -3.30 -6.60
N LEU A 34 0.52 -2.98 -7.70
CA LEU A 34 0.76 -3.60 -9.00
C LEU A 34 2.15 -3.27 -9.52
N ILE A 35 2.56 -2.00 -9.44
CA ILE A 35 3.91 -1.58 -9.87
C ILE A 35 4.98 -2.32 -9.05
N MET A 36 4.83 -2.36 -7.73
CA MET A 36 5.74 -3.09 -6.84
C MET A 36 5.86 -4.57 -7.23
N LEU A 37 4.73 -5.23 -7.52
CA LEU A 37 4.71 -6.66 -7.84
C LEU A 37 5.23 -6.97 -9.25
N VAL A 38 4.88 -6.13 -10.24
CA VAL A 38 5.35 -6.30 -11.62
C VAL A 38 6.84 -6.06 -11.70
N THR A 39 7.36 -5.01 -11.04
CA THR A 39 8.80 -4.72 -11.00
C THR A 39 9.59 -5.81 -10.27
N GLY A 40 9.05 -6.33 -9.16
CA GLY A 40 9.65 -7.47 -8.46
C GLY A 40 9.69 -8.74 -9.32
N TYR A 41 8.56 -9.10 -9.93
CA TYR A 41 8.48 -10.28 -10.80
C TYR A 41 9.41 -10.16 -12.03
N PHE A 42 9.51 -8.96 -12.61
CA PHE A 42 10.38 -8.72 -13.76
C PHE A 42 11.87 -8.88 -13.39
N GLY A 43 12.26 -8.38 -12.21
CA GLY A 43 13.61 -8.55 -11.68
C GLY A 43 13.97 -10.01 -11.33
N GLU A 44 13.00 -10.81 -10.92
CA GLU A 44 13.23 -12.21 -10.56
C GLU A 44 13.20 -13.16 -11.78
N VAL A 45 12.32 -12.93 -12.75
CA VAL A 45 12.03 -13.91 -13.81
C VAL A 45 12.52 -13.48 -15.20
N VAL A 46 12.50 -12.17 -15.50
CA VAL A 46 12.75 -11.67 -16.87
C VAL A 46 14.16 -11.12 -17.03
N ASP A 47 14.66 -10.39 -16.03
CA ASP A 47 16.02 -9.84 -16.03
C ASP A 47 16.75 -10.10 -14.69
N PRO A 48 17.13 -11.36 -14.42
CA PRO A 48 17.82 -11.73 -13.19
C PRO A 48 19.19 -11.05 -13.03
N SER A 49 19.83 -10.69 -14.16
CA SER A 49 21.10 -9.97 -14.20
C SER A 49 21.04 -8.60 -13.55
N ASN A 50 19.88 -7.92 -13.61
CA ASN A 50 19.65 -6.62 -12.97
C ASN A 50 18.65 -6.71 -11.81
N ALA A 51 18.51 -7.88 -11.18
CA ALA A 51 17.56 -8.12 -10.09
C ALA A 51 17.68 -7.09 -8.96
N ALA A 52 18.90 -6.61 -8.64
CA ALA A 52 19.10 -5.59 -7.63
C ALA A 52 18.46 -4.23 -8.00
N LEU A 53 18.50 -3.84 -9.27
CA LEU A 53 17.97 -2.56 -9.76
C LEU A 53 16.43 -2.61 -9.81
N TRP A 54 15.88 -3.73 -10.26
CA TRP A 54 14.44 -4.00 -10.24
C TRP A 54 13.88 -4.18 -8.82
N GLY A 55 14.64 -4.82 -7.93
CA GLY A 55 14.33 -4.92 -6.51
C GLY A 55 14.33 -3.56 -5.81
N PHE A 56 15.27 -2.67 -6.16
CA PHE A 56 15.26 -1.28 -5.68
C PHE A 56 14.04 -0.50 -6.18
N ALA A 57 13.66 -0.66 -7.45
CA ALA A 57 12.45 -0.04 -7.99
C ALA A 57 11.17 -0.54 -7.30
N SER A 58 11.10 -1.86 -7.05
CA SER A 58 10.00 -2.47 -6.29
C SER A 58 9.94 -1.96 -4.85
N GLY A 59 11.09 -1.88 -4.17
CA GLY A 59 11.21 -1.32 -2.83
C GLY A 59 10.83 0.17 -2.76
N ALA A 60 11.17 0.95 -3.78
CA ALA A 60 10.76 2.35 -3.87
C ALA A 60 9.23 2.48 -4.00
N ALA A 61 8.58 1.63 -4.81
CA ALA A 61 7.13 1.58 -4.92
C ALA A 61 6.47 1.20 -3.58
N TYR A 62 7.07 0.26 -2.83
CA TYR A 62 6.63 -0.09 -1.48
C TYR A 62 6.75 1.09 -0.50
N PHE A 63 7.87 1.82 -0.51
CA PHE A 63 8.03 3.01 0.34
C PHE A 63 7.01 4.11 0.03
N LEU A 64 6.61 4.28 -1.23
CA LEU A 64 5.54 5.19 -1.61
C LEU A 64 4.19 4.77 -1.02
N ILE A 65 3.90 3.46 -0.97
CA ILE A 65 2.71 2.93 -0.30
C ILE A 65 2.75 3.31 1.18
N VAL A 66 3.85 2.98 1.88
CA VAL A 66 4.05 3.27 3.31
C VAL A 66 3.88 4.77 3.59
N TYR A 67 4.46 5.63 2.76
CA TYR A 67 4.31 7.08 2.89
C TYR A 67 2.84 7.54 2.77
N GLU A 68 2.11 7.04 1.78
CA GLU A 68 0.71 7.40 1.55
C GLU A 68 -0.20 6.91 2.72
N ILE A 69 0.08 5.75 3.30
CA ILE A 69 -0.71 5.22 4.43
C ILE A 69 -0.38 5.86 5.78
N TRP A 70 0.87 6.25 6.04
CA TRP A 70 1.32 6.83 7.33
C TRP A 70 1.21 8.36 7.40
N ILE A 71 1.46 9.06 6.28
CA ILE A 71 1.58 10.53 6.25
C ILE A 71 0.62 11.15 5.23
N GLY A 72 0.21 10.37 4.23
CA GLY A 72 -0.66 10.81 3.14
C GLY A 72 -2.13 10.98 3.50
N GLU A 73 -2.98 10.82 2.48
CA GLU A 73 -4.42 11.09 2.59
C GLU A 73 -5.10 10.12 3.57
N ALA A 74 -4.64 8.86 3.61
CA ALA A 74 -5.18 7.82 4.49
C ALA A 74 -4.99 8.15 5.97
N ALA A 75 -3.81 8.62 6.38
CA ALA A 75 -3.53 8.97 7.76
C ALA A 75 -4.35 10.18 8.25
N LYS A 76 -4.56 11.16 7.37
CA LYS A 76 -5.40 12.33 7.67
C LYS A 76 -6.85 11.90 7.88
N LEU A 77 -7.37 11.02 7.02
CA LEU A 77 -8.71 10.45 7.14
C LEU A 77 -8.87 9.62 8.42
N ALA A 78 -7.90 8.75 8.72
CA ALA A 78 -7.91 7.95 9.95
C ALA A 78 -7.90 8.83 11.21
N LYS A 79 -7.11 9.91 11.22
CA LYS A 79 -7.05 10.86 12.34
C LYS A 79 -8.35 11.67 12.46
N ALA A 80 -8.99 12.02 11.35
CA ALA A 80 -10.27 12.71 11.34
C ALA A 80 -11.41 11.80 11.85
N ALA A 81 -11.38 10.51 11.54
CA ALA A 81 -12.39 9.54 12.00
C ALA A 81 -12.31 9.26 13.51
N GLY A 82 -11.08 9.18 14.04
CA GLY A 82 -10.86 8.88 15.45
C GLY A 82 -11.36 7.49 15.88
N GLY A 83 -11.26 7.20 17.18
CA GLY A 83 -11.79 5.97 17.78
C GLY A 83 -11.23 4.67 17.21
N ASN A 84 -12.11 3.70 16.97
CA ASN A 84 -11.75 2.35 16.52
C ASN A 84 -11.11 2.35 15.12
N THR A 85 -11.50 3.28 14.25
CA THR A 85 -10.98 3.39 12.87
C THR A 85 -9.52 3.82 12.86
N LEU A 86 -9.12 4.72 13.78
CA LEU A 86 -7.73 5.13 13.97
C LEU A 86 -6.87 3.99 14.54
N ALA A 87 -7.42 3.20 15.48
CA ALA A 87 -6.73 2.05 16.04
C ALA A 87 -6.49 0.97 14.97
N ALA A 88 -7.52 0.63 14.19
CA ALA A 88 -7.42 -0.32 13.08
C ALA A 88 -6.41 0.15 12.02
N HIS A 89 -6.45 1.44 11.65
CA HIS A 89 -5.48 2.05 10.72
C HIS A 89 -4.04 1.90 11.22
N LYS A 90 -3.78 2.19 12.50
CA LYS A 90 -2.44 2.04 13.08
C LYS A 90 -1.94 0.60 13.06
N ILE A 91 -2.80 -0.37 13.36
CA ILE A 91 -2.44 -1.80 13.33
C ILE A 91 -2.10 -2.23 11.90
N LEU A 92 -2.92 -1.83 10.91
CA LEU A 92 -2.66 -2.11 9.49
C LEU A 92 -1.38 -1.42 8.99
N CYS A 93 -1.13 -0.19 9.42
CA CYS A 93 0.11 0.54 9.16
C CYS A 93 1.35 -0.16 9.71
N TRP A 94 1.23 -0.82 10.86
CA TRP A 94 2.29 -1.64 11.46
C TRP A 94 2.47 -2.96 10.73
N PHE A 95 1.39 -3.63 10.34
CA PHE A 95 1.43 -4.88 9.58
C PHE A 95 2.04 -4.71 8.19
N VAL A 96 1.87 -3.55 7.56
CA VAL A 96 2.51 -3.28 6.28
C VAL A 96 4.03 -3.12 6.44
N LEU A 97 4.50 -2.61 7.59
CA LEU A 97 5.90 -2.27 7.86
C LEU A 97 6.74 -3.42 8.44
N VAL A 98 6.12 -4.32 9.20
CA VAL A 98 6.74 -5.48 9.89
C VAL A 98 6.39 -6.78 9.18
#